data_AF-A0A662U486-F1
#
_entry.id   AF-A0A662U486-F1
#
_cell.length_a   1.000
_cell.length_b   1.000
_cell.length_c   1.000
_cell.angle_alpha   90.00
_cell.angle_beta   90.00
_cell.angle_gamma   90.00
#
_symmetry.space_group_name_H-M   'P 1'
#
loop_
_entity.id
_entity.type
_entity.pdbx_description
1 polymer ?
#
loop_
_entity_poly.entity_id
_entity_poly.type
_entity_poly.pdbx_seq_one_letter_code
_entity_poly.pdbx_strand_id
1 'polypeptide(L)'
;MLIELIGKAVKKAKECKLLSLPTEAFEVLKIISSGVFIKIVSLDPASLILTSHIWLHGHKDILDNIVYTCSRSLNTLFLTLNEDSISFLKEEKLSHRQHCRRS
;
A
#
# COMPACT_ATOMS: atom_id res chain seq x y z
N MET A 1 4.67 3.54 1.68
CA MET A 1 4.72 3.06 0.27
C MET A 1 5.90 3.56 -0.53
N LEU A 2 6.15 4.88 -0.71
CA LEU A 2 7.33 5.33 -1.49
C LEU A 2 8.66 4.81 -0.93
N ILE A 3 8.83 4.87 0.40
CA ILE A 3 10.01 4.32 1.09
C ILE A 3 10.17 2.81 0.83
N GLU A 4 9.06 2.07 0.83
CA GLU A 4 9.06 0.63 0.59
C GLU A 4 9.42 0.30 -0.86
N LEU A 5 8.92 1.07 -1.82
CA LEU A 5 9.28 0.94 -3.24
C LEU A 5 10.78 1.18 -3.44
N ILE A 6 11.32 2.26 -2.86
CA ILE A 6 12.76 2.55 -2.89
C ILE A 6 13.55 1.41 -2.24
N GLY A 7 13.11 0.93 -1.06
CA GLY A 7 13.73 -0.19 -0.36
C GLY A 7 13.75 -1.47 -1.18
N LYS A 8 12.65 -1.81 -1.86
CA LYS A 8 12.55 -2.97 -2.77
C LYS A 8 13.46 -2.82 -3.98
N ALA A 9 13.54 -1.62 -4.58
CA ALA A 9 14.44 -1.36 -5.69
C ALA A 9 15.92 -1.53 -5.28
N VAL A 10 16.31 -0.95 -4.14
CA VAL A 10 17.67 -1.08 -3.59
C VAL A 10 17.99 -2.53 -3.24
N LYS A 11 17.06 -3.24 -2.58
CA LYS A 11 17.20 -4.67 -2.27
C LYS A 11 17.43 -5.47 -3.55
N LYS A 12 16.64 -5.22 -4.61
CA LYS A 12 16.79 -5.93 -5.88
C LYS A 12 18.14 -5.64 -6.56
N ALA A 13 18.58 -4.38 -6.55
CA ALA A 13 19.91 -4.03 -7.06
C ALA A 13 21.03 -4.79 -6.32
N LYS A 14 20.93 -4.89 -4.99
CA LYS A 14 21.87 -5.66 -4.18
C LYS A 14 21.85 -7.15 -4.49
N GLU A 15 20.67 -7.76 -4.64
CA GLU A 15 20.52 -9.17 -5.07
C GLU A 15 21.16 -9.42 -6.44
N CYS A 16 21.07 -8.44 -7.35
CA CYS A 16 21.71 -8.45 -8.65
C CYS A 16 23.21 -8.05 -8.61
N LYS A 17 23.78 -7.82 -7.43
CA LYS A 17 25.18 -7.38 -7.21
C LYS A 17 25.54 -6.07 -7.93
N LEU A 18 24.55 -5.20 -8.13
CA LEU A 18 24.78 -3.86 -8.69
C LEU A 18 25.31 -2.94 -7.58
N LEU A 19 26.26 -2.08 -7.94
CA LEU A 19 26.80 -1.07 -7.02
C LEU A 19 25.83 0.09 -6.77
N SER A 20 24.94 0.33 -7.75
CA SER A 20 23.90 1.35 -7.71
C SER A 20 22.67 0.88 -8.47
N LEU A 21 21.56 1.60 -8.31
CA LEU A 21 20.41 1.42 -9.20
C LEU A 21 20.80 1.77 -10.64
N PRO A 22 20.32 1.00 -11.64
CA PRO A 22 20.40 1.40 -13.04
C PRO A 22 19.74 2.77 -13.23
N THR A 23 20.29 3.57 -14.16
CA THR A 23 19.81 4.93 -14.42
C THR A 23 18.32 4.95 -14.78
N GLU A 24 17.87 3.97 -15.57
CA GLU A 24 16.47 3.83 -15.98
C GLU A 24 15.55 3.62 -14.77
N ALA A 25 15.94 2.76 -13.83
CA ALA A 25 15.17 2.51 -12.62
C ALA A 25 15.13 3.75 -11.72
N PHE A 26 16.24 4.49 -11.63
CA PHE A 26 16.32 5.72 -10.86
C PHE A 26 15.42 6.83 -11.43
N GLU A 27 15.41 7.01 -12.75
CA GLU A 27 14.55 8.00 -13.40
C GLU A 27 13.06 7.65 -13.26
N VAL A 28 12.69 6.37 -13.35
CA VAL A 28 11.31 5.94 -13.06
C VAL A 28 10.92 6.23 -11.61
N LEU A 29 11.80 5.96 -10.64
CA LEU A 29 11.55 6.28 -9.22
C LEU A 29 11.38 7.79 -9.00
N LYS A 30 12.17 8.63 -9.67
CA LYS A 30 12.00 10.09 -9.64
C LYS A 30 10.63 10.52 -10.16
N ILE A 31 10.20 9.98 -11.30
CA ILE A 31 8.89 10.31 -11.90
C ILE A 31 7.76 9.88 -10.97
N ILE A 32 7.82 8.67 -10.42
CA ILE A 32 6.85 8.17 -9.43
C ILE A 32 6.80 9.10 -8.20
N SER A 33 7.97 9.49 -7.69
CA SER A 33 8.08 10.34 -6.49
C SER A 33 7.71 11.80 -6.73
N SER A 34 7.78 12.28 -7.98
CA SER A 34 7.41 13.65 -8.35
C SER A 34 5.92 13.95 -8.18
N GLY A 35 5.10 12.90 -8.07
CA GLY A 35 3.66 13.02 -7.94
C GLY A 35 2.92 13.41 -9.23
N VAL A 36 3.62 13.50 -10.38
CA VAL A 36 3.03 13.85 -11.68
C VAL A 36 1.90 12.89 -12.08
N PHE A 37 2.08 11.59 -11.84
CA PHE A 37 1.08 10.56 -12.14
C PHE A 37 0.42 9.96 -10.90
N ILE A 38 0.97 10.24 -9.72
CA ILE A 38 0.59 9.58 -8.46
C ILE A 38 0.28 10.65 -7.43
N LYS A 39 -0.97 10.72 -7.00
CA LYS A 39 -1.35 11.57 -5.89
C LYS A 39 -0.88 10.92 -4.58
N ILE A 40 0.07 11.55 -3.89
CA ILE A 40 0.43 11.16 -2.53
C ILE A 40 -0.72 11.57 -1.61
N VAL A 41 -1.23 10.61 -0.83
CA VAL A 41 -2.32 10.84 0.11
C VAL A 41 -1.77 10.77 1.54
N SER A 42 -2.16 11.74 2.36
CA SER A 42 -1.92 11.72 3.80
C SER A 42 -2.95 10.83 4.47
N LEU A 43 -2.50 10.03 5.44
CA LEU A 43 -3.41 9.26 6.27
C LEU A 43 -4.27 10.19 7.13
N ASP A 44 -5.57 9.96 7.11
CA ASP A 44 -6.47 10.54 8.09
C ASP A 44 -6.45 9.72 9.39
N PRO A 45 -6.76 10.33 10.55
CA PRO A 45 -6.78 9.63 11.83
C PRO A 45 -7.75 8.44 11.89
N ALA A 46 -8.88 8.47 11.17
CA ALA A 46 -9.83 7.36 11.19
C ALA A 46 -9.27 6.13 10.45
N SER A 47 -8.50 6.34 9.37
CA SER A 47 -7.75 5.26 8.72
C SER A 47 -6.75 4.60 9.65
N LEU A 48 -6.05 5.38 10.51
CA LEU A 48 -5.11 4.83 11.51
C LEU A 48 -5.81 3.99 12.58
N ILE A 49 -7.00 4.41 13.03
CA ILE A 49 -7.82 3.62 13.95
C ILE A 49 -8.23 2.30 13.28
N LEU A 50 -8.71 2.34 12.04
CA LEU A 50 -9.08 1.10 11.34
C LEU A 50 -7.86 0.19 11.12
N THR A 51 -6.69 0.76 10.85
CA THR A 51 -5.43 0.01 10.72
C THR A 51 -5.09 -0.73 12.01
N SER A 52 -5.25 -0.08 13.18
CA SER A 52 -4.98 -0.71 14.46
C SER A 52 -5.97 -1.82 14.77
N HIS A 53 -7.25 -1.68 14.39
CA HIS A 53 -8.21 -2.77 14.46
C HIS A 53 -7.76 -3.98 13.65
N ILE A 54 -7.40 -3.79 12.38
CA ILE A 54 -6.93 -4.90 11.53
C ILE A 54 -5.69 -5.59 12.13
N TRP A 55 -4.77 -4.79 12.68
CA TRP A 55 -3.59 -5.32 13.37
C TRP A 55 -3.97 -6.20 14.56
N LEU A 56 -4.89 -5.74 15.42
CA LEU A 56 -5.36 -6.48 16.58
C LEU A 56 -6.08 -7.78 16.19
N HIS A 57 -6.77 -7.78 15.04
CA HIS A 57 -7.50 -8.92 14.50
C HIS A 57 -6.64 -9.96 13.77
N GLY A 58 -5.36 -9.68 13.52
CA GLY A 58 -4.40 -10.74 13.17
C GLY A 58 -3.47 -10.44 12.00
N HIS A 59 -3.82 -9.49 11.11
CA HIS A 59 -2.93 -9.15 9.99
C HIS A 59 -1.79 -8.24 10.46
N LYS A 60 -0.57 -8.79 10.52
CA LYS A 60 0.60 -8.14 11.13
C LYS A 60 1.48 -7.37 10.14
N ASP A 61 0.99 -7.10 8.93
CA ASP A 61 1.63 -6.15 8.03
C ASP A 61 0.96 -4.76 8.15
N ILE A 62 1.61 -3.87 8.90
CA ILE A 62 1.07 -2.54 9.19
C ILE A 62 1.00 -1.66 7.94
N LEU A 63 1.92 -1.81 6.98
CA LEU A 63 1.94 -0.98 5.79
C LEU A 63 0.80 -1.38 4.86
N ASP A 64 0.59 -2.68 4.65
CA ASP A 64 -0.55 -3.18 3.88
C ASP A 64 -1.89 -2.80 4.52
N ASN A 65 -1.98 -2.88 5.85
CA ASN A 65 -3.16 -2.41 6.58
C ASN A 65 -3.42 -0.92 6.33
N ILE A 66 -2.37 -0.09 6.36
CA ILE A 66 -2.46 1.35 6.08
C ILE A 66 -2.98 1.61 4.65
N VAL A 67 -2.46 0.90 3.65
CA VAL A 67 -2.90 1.11 2.25
C VAL A 67 -4.35 0.67 2.09
N TYR A 68 -4.71 -0.47 2.66
CA TYR A 68 -6.07 -0.96 2.62
C TYR A 68 -7.03 0.03 3.27
N THR A 69 -6.79 0.48 4.50
CA THR A 69 -7.72 1.41 5.18
C THR A 69 -7.79 2.76 4.51
N CYS A 70 -6.67 3.28 4.02
CA CYS A 70 -6.64 4.52 3.24
C CYS A 70 -7.51 4.39 1.97
N SER A 71 -7.43 3.27 1.26
CA SER A 71 -8.27 3.05 0.07
C SER A 71 -9.77 3.04 0.41
N ARG A 72 -10.15 2.49 1.58
CA ARG A 72 -11.53 2.45 2.07
C ARG A 72 -12.04 3.85 2.39
N SER A 73 -11.24 4.65 3.10
CA SER A 73 -11.58 6.03 3.45
C SER A 73 -11.72 6.93 2.22
N LEU A 74 -10.92 6.68 1.18
CA LEU A 74 -10.99 7.40 -0.10
C LEU A 74 -12.09 6.87 -1.04
N ASN A 75 -12.78 5.78 -0.67
CA ASN A 75 -13.73 5.07 -1.53
C ASN A 75 -13.11 4.70 -2.90
N THR A 76 -11.90 4.12 -2.87
CA THR A 76 -11.13 3.69 -4.04
C THR A 76 -10.88 2.19 -4.03
N LEU A 77 -10.41 1.66 -5.16
CA LEU A 77 -10.01 0.25 -5.25
C LEU A 77 -8.66 0.03 -4.57
N PHE A 78 -8.59 -0.95 -3.68
CA PHE A 78 -7.33 -1.47 -3.15
C PHE A 78 -6.73 -2.45 -4.15
N LEU A 79 -5.61 -2.09 -4.77
CA LEU A 79 -4.86 -2.95 -5.68
C LEU A 79 -3.61 -3.45 -4.97
N THR A 80 -3.50 -4.76 -4.79
CA THR A 80 -2.33 -5.41 -4.18
C THR A 80 -2.05 -6.74 -4.87
N LEU A 81 -0.77 -7.14 -4.86
CA LEU A 81 -0.31 -8.47 -5.26
C LEU A 81 -0.02 -9.37 -4.04
N ASN A 82 -0.27 -8.89 -2.82
CA ASN A 82 -0.04 -9.66 -1.61
C ASN A 82 -1.22 -10.62 -1.35
N GLU A 83 -1.03 -11.89 -1.64
CA GLU A 83 -2.02 -12.95 -1.43
C GLU A 83 -2.39 -13.14 0.05
N ASP A 84 -1.48 -12.90 0.98
CA ASP A 84 -1.75 -13.00 2.42
C ASP A 84 -2.75 -11.91 2.83
N SER A 85 -2.55 -10.68 2.33
CA SER A 85 -3.48 -9.57 2.54
C SER A 85 -4.85 -9.85 1.90
N ILE A 86 -4.87 -10.36 0.67
CA ILE A 86 -6.11 -10.72 -0.03
C ILE A 86 -6.88 -11.80 0.74
N SER A 87 -6.18 -12.84 1.22
CA SER A 87 -6.78 -13.96 1.94
C SER A 87 -7.35 -13.49 3.27
N PHE A 88 -6.57 -12.75 4.06
CA PHE A 88 -7.03 -12.16 5.32
C PHE A 88 -8.28 -11.29 5.14
N LEU A 89 -8.29 -10.41 4.15
CA LEU A 89 -9.44 -9.53 3.90
C LEU A 89 -10.69 -10.31 3.48
N LYS A 90 -10.54 -11.41 2.74
CA LYS A 90 -11.66 -12.28 2.35
C LYS A 90 -12.24 -13.02 3.55
N GLU A 91 -11.39 -13.56 4.42
CA GLU A 91 -11.77 -14.29 5.63
C GLU A 91 -12.55 -13.40 6.62
N GLU A 92 -12.05 -12.19 6.86
CA GLU A 92 -12.69 -11.21 7.75
C GLU A 92 -13.94 -10.54 7.12
N LYS A 93 -14.37 -10.97 5.92
CA LYS A 93 -15.44 -10.34 5.10
C LYS A 93 -15.20 -8.84 4.85
N LEU A 94 -13.96 -8.39 4.98
CA LEU A 94 -13.53 -7.03 4.70
C LEU A 94 -13.32 -6.82 3.20
N SER A 95 -13.18 -7.90 2.41
CA SER A 95 -12.78 -7.80 1.01
C SER A 95 -13.81 -7.04 0.18
N HIS A 96 -15.12 -7.30 0.26
CA HIS A 96 -16.14 -6.62 -0.55
C HIS A 96 -17.50 -6.53 0.18
N ARG A 97 -17.85 -5.33 0.69
CA ARG A 97 -19.19 -4.69 0.74
C ARG A 97 -19.18 -3.51 1.73
N GLN A 98 -19.47 -2.31 1.26
CA GLN A 98 -20.71 -1.63 1.67
C GLN A 98 -21.21 -0.80 0.49
N HIS A 99 -22.41 -1.16 0.05
CA HIS A 99 -23.26 -0.39 -0.83
C HIS A 99 -23.27 1.09 -0.46
N CYS A 100 -23.49 1.93 -1.48
CA CYS A 100 -24.25 3.16 -1.36
C CYS A 100 -25.22 3.13 -0.17
N ARG A 101 -24.90 3.86 0.89
CA ARG A 101 -25.92 4.61 1.63
C ARG A 101 -25.67 6.09 1.36
N ARG A 102 -26.05 6.50 0.15
CA ARG A 102 -26.62 7.82 -0.07
C ARG A 102 -28.13 7.63 0.05
N SER A 103 -28.71 8.19 1.10
CA SER A 103 -30.10 8.66 1.26
C SER A 103 -30.20 9.17 2.69
#